data_AF-A0A954FT25-F1
#
_entry.id   AF-A0A954FT25-F1
#
_cell.length_a   1.000
_cell.length_b   1.000
_cell.length_c   1.000
_cell.angle_alpha   90.00
_cell.angle_beta   90.00
_cell.angle_gamma   90.00
#
_symmetry.space_group_name_H-M   'P 1'
#
loop_
_entity.id
_entity.type
_entity.pdbx_description
1 polymer ?
#
loop_
_entity_poly.entity_id
_entity_poly.type
_entity_poly.pdbx_seq_one_letter_code
_entity_poly.pdbx_strand_id
1 'polypeptide(L)' 'MNRNLYQLVLNLFESLKGRRCAHRDILDGLIEDLQIPLDSPVRRIARTTEPTQEQIKLVAVTLAKRAVDLHMERW' A
#
# COMPACT_ATOMS: atom_id res chain seq x y z
N MET A 1 -1.98 9.77 13.62
CA MET A 1 -1.27 9.03 12.56
C MET A 1 -1.88 7.63 12.48
N ASN A 2 -2.41 7.26 11.32
CA ASN A 2 -3.41 6.21 11.13
C ASN A 2 -2.84 4.79 11.41
N ARG A 3 -2.79 4.38 12.68
CA ARG A 3 -2.20 3.11 13.15
C ARG A 3 -2.85 1.90 12.45
N ASN A 4 -4.13 2.03 12.11
CA ASN A 4 -4.90 1.02 11.38
C ASN A 4 -4.38 0.77 9.97
N LEU A 5 -3.97 1.82 9.24
CA LEU A 5 -3.52 1.65 7.85
C LEU A 5 -2.15 0.98 7.78
N TYR A 6 -1.23 1.36 8.67
CA TYR A 6 0.07 0.69 8.77
C TYR A 6 -0.11 -0.78 9.12
N GLN A 7 -0.97 -1.09 10.10
CA GLN A 7 -1.24 -2.48 10.47
C GLN A 7 -1.90 -3.26 9.32
N LEU A 8 -2.79 -2.64 8.55
CA LEU A 8 -3.45 -3.26 7.41
C LEU A 8 -2.46 -3.58 6.29
N VAL A 9 -1.59 -2.63 5.93
CA VAL A 9 -0.53 -2.84 4.92
C VAL A 9 0.48 -3.88 5.41
N LEU A 10 0.86 -3.85 6.69
CA LEU A 10 1.74 -4.86 7.29
C LEU A 10 1.11 -6.26 7.22
N ASN A 11 -0.16 -6.41 7.61
CA ASN A 11 -0.88 -7.69 7.52
C ASN A 11 -0.98 -8.19 6.08
N LEU A 12 -1.21 -7.29 5.11
CA LEU A 12 -1.19 -7.65 3.69
C LEU A 12 0.19 -8.19 3.30
N PHE A 13 1.29 -7.51 3.65
CA PHE A 13 2.63 -8.00 3.34
C PHE A 13 3.01 -9.30 4.07
N GLU A 14 2.61 -9.47 5.33
CA GLU A 14 2.83 -10.71 6.08
C GLU A 14 2.08 -11.89 5.45
N SER A 15 0.86 -11.67 4.95
CA SER A 15 0.09 -12.68 4.22
C SER A 15 0.68 -13.02 2.84
N LEU A 16 1.56 -12.16 2.30
CA LEU A 16 2.21 -12.30 1.01
C LEU A 16 3.52 -13.09 1.06
N LYS A 17 4.04 -13.41 2.25
CA LYS A 17 5.23 -14.26 2.40
C LYS A 17 4.98 -15.64 1.77
N GLY A 18 5.42 -15.80 0.52
CA GLY A 18 5.54 -17.07 -0.17
C GLY A 18 4.40 -17.47 -1.13
N ARG A 19 3.31 -16.70 -1.28
CA ARG A 19 2.26 -17.00 -2.28
C ARG A 19 1.64 -15.74 -2.90
N ARG A 20 1.31 -15.81 -4.20
CA ARG A 20 0.32 -14.90 -4.83
C ARG A 20 -1.03 -15.15 -4.13
N CYS A 21 -1.29 -14.43 -3.05
CA CYS A 21 -2.54 -14.48 -2.29
C CYS A 21 -3.47 -13.36 -2.75
N ALA A 22 -4.78 -13.53 -2.52
CA ALA A 22 -5.82 -12.51 -2.74
C ALA A 22 -5.52 -11.15 -2.09
N HIS A 23 -4.61 -11.12 -1.12
CA HIS A 23 -4.15 -9.92 -0.43
C HIS A 23 -3.24 -9.04 -1.30
N ARG A 24 -2.60 -9.60 -2.35
CA ARG A 24 -1.87 -8.82 -3.34
C ARG A 24 -2.82 -8.04 -4.23
N ASP A 25 -3.91 -8.70 -4.63
CA ASP A 25 -4.94 -8.09 -5.46
C ASP A 25 -5.64 -6.95 -4.70
N ILE A 26 -5.84 -7.10 -3.39
CA ILE A 26 -6.35 -6.02 -2.52
C ILE A 26 -5.36 -4.84 -2.48
N LEU A 27 -4.06 -5.10 -2.35
CA LEU A 27 -3.05 -4.05 -2.33
C LEU A 27 -2.95 -3.33 -3.69
N ASP A 28 -2.97 -4.07 -4.79
CA ASP A 28 -2.97 -3.50 -6.15
C ASP A 28 -4.24 -2.68 -6.41
N GLY A 29 -5.41 -3.17 -5.99
CA GLY A 29 -6.68 -2.43 -6.05
C GLY A 29 -6.63 -1.12 -5.26
N LEU A 30 -6.09 -1.14 -4.04
CA LEU A 30 -5.87 0.08 -3.25
C LEU A 30 -4.94 1.08 -3.94
N ILE A 31 -3.89 0.60 -4.60
CA ILE A 31 -2.95 1.44 -5.36
C ILE A 31 -3.65 2.08 -6.57
N GLU A 32 -4.54 1.34 -7.23
CA GLU A 32 -5.34 1.84 -8.36
C GLU A 32 -6.40 2.85 -7.94
N ASP A 33 -7.19 2.54 -6.89
CA ASP A 33 -8.22 3.43 -6.34
C ASP A 33 -7.64 4.76 -5.86
N LEU A 34 -6.44 4.70 -5.27
CA LEU A 34 -5.72 5.89 -4.82
C LEU A 34 -4.95 6.59 -5.95
N GLN A 35 -5.08 6.13 -7.19
CA GLN A 35 -4.45 6.70 -8.38
C GLN A 35 -2.94 6.91 -8.17
N ILE A 36 -2.28 5.94 -7.53
CA ILE A 36 -0.84 6.03 -7.28
C ILE A 36 -0.10 5.90 -8.63
N PRO A 37 0.80 6.85 -8.95
CA PRO A 37 1.53 6.86 -10.22
C PRO A 37 2.23 5.53 -10.51
N LEU A 38 2.30 5.16 -11.80
CA LEU A 38 2.94 3.93 -12.25
C LEU A 38 4.41 3.86 -11.85
N ASP A 39 5.10 5.00 -11.87
CA ASP A 39 6.52 5.13 -11.55
C ASP A 39 6.79 5.25 -10.04
N SER A 40 5.74 5.21 -9.21
CA SER A 40 5.87 5.37 -7.77
C SER A 40 6.66 4.19 -7.16
N PRO A 41 7.56 4.47 -6.20
CA PRO A 41 8.24 3.41 -5.45
C PRO A 41 7.25 2.46 -4.75
N VAL A 42 6.02 2.91 -4.48
CA VAL A 42 4.96 2.09 -3.89
C VAL A 42 4.61 0.88 -4.75
N ARG A 43 4.43 1.06 -6.07
CA ARG A 43 4.10 -0.05 -6.99
C ARG A 43 5.25 -1.03 -7.11
N ARG A 44 6.49 -0.54 -7.07
CA ARG A 44 7.69 -1.41 -7.07
C ARG A 44 7.74 -2.24 -5.79
N ILE A 45 7.54 -1.62 -4.64
CA ILE A 45 7.56 -2.29 -3.33
C ILE A 45 6.41 -3.28 -3.18
N ALA A 46 5.19 -2.94 -3.63
CA ALA A 46 4.04 -3.86 -3.63
C ALA A 46 4.27 -5.12 -4.47
N ARG A 47 5.16 -5.04 -5.47
CA ARG A 47 5.58 -6.18 -6.28
C ARG A 47 6.77 -6.96 -5.72
N THR A 48 7.43 -6.46 -4.68
CA THR A 48 8.52 -7.16 -4.00
C THR A 48 7.98 -8.32 -3.18
N THR A 49 8.63 -9.48 -3.28
CA THR A 49 8.23 -10.70 -2.54
C THR A 49 8.43 -10.56 -1.03
N GLU A 50 9.50 -9.88 -0.61
CA GLU A 50 9.85 -9.64 0.79
C GLU A 50 10.31 -8.19 0.99
N PRO A 51 9.37 -7.24 1.15
CA PRO A 51 9.72 -5.86 1.45
C PRO A 51 10.14 -5.70 2.91
N THR A 52 11.08 -4.79 3.16
CA THR A 52 11.53 -4.46 4.52
C THR A 52 10.46 -3.70 5.29
N GLN A 53 10.53 -3.68 6.63
CA GLN A 53 9.58 -2.91 7.43
C GLN A 53 9.56 -1.41 7.07
N GLU A 54 10.70 -0.83 6.70
CA GLU A 54 10.75 0.56 6.25
C GLU A 54 10.02 0.77 4.92
N GLN A 55 10.14 -0.18 3.99
CA GLN A 55 9.41 -0.15 2.72
C GLN A 55 7.90 -0.30 2.93
N ILE A 56 7.48 -1.20 3.82
CA ILE A 56 6.08 -1.36 4.23
C ILE A 56 5.54 -0.05 4.82
N LYS A 57 6.32 0.58 5.70
CA LYS A 57 5.97 1.87 6.32
C LYS A 57 5.84 2.98 5.28
N LEU A 58 6.76 3.03 4.31
CA LEU A 58 6.71 3.99 3.20
C LEU A 58 5.42 3.82 2.40
N VAL A 59 5.09 2.57 2.00
CA VAL A 59 3.85 2.25 1.28
C VAL A 59 2.63 2.72 2.07
N ALA A 60 2.53 2.35 3.35
CA ALA A 60 1.42 2.74 4.19
C ALA A 60 1.27 4.26 4.32
N VAL A 61 2.37 4.99 4.53
CA VAL A 61 2.34 6.45 4.64
C VAL A 61 1.92 7.10 3.32
N THR A 62 2.42 6.62 2.19
CA THR A 62 2.07 7.18 0.87
C THR A 62 0.61 6.91 0.53
N LEU A 63 0.09 5.70 0.78
CA LEU A 63 -1.33 5.39 0.60
C LEU A 63 -2.20 6.26 1.51
N ALA A 64 -1.82 6.43 2.78
CA ALA A 64 -2.55 7.29 3.73
C ALA A 64 -2.63 8.74 3.24
N LYS A 65 -1.49 9.31 2.83
CA LYS A 65 -1.43 10.68 2.32
C LYS A 65 -2.32 10.84 1.10
N ARG A 66 -2.21 9.93 0.13
CA ARG A 66 -3.00 10.04 -1.10
C ARG A 66 -4.50 9.85 -0.86
N ALA A 67 -4.88 8.99 0.08
CA ALA A 67 -6.28 8.84 0.50
C ALA A 67 -6.84 10.14 1.10
N VAL A 68 -6.03 10.86 1.89
CA VAL A 68 -6.42 12.16 2.43
C VAL A 68 -6.50 13.22 1.33
N ASP A 69 -5.51 13.29 0.44
CA ASP A 69 -5.49 14.24 -0.66
C ASP A 69 -6.72 14.06 -1.56
N LEU A 70 -7.02 12.84 -1.99
CA LEU A 70 -8.21 12.53 -2.80
C LEU A 70 -9.53 12.84 -2.09
N HIS A 71 -9.57 12.70 -0.76
CA HIS A 71 -10.77 13.07 0.01
C HIS A 71 -10.95 14.59 0.05
N MET A 72 -9.86 15.34 0.20
CA MET A 72 -9.87 16.81 0.20
C MET A 72 -10.14 17.39 -1.20
N GLU A 73 -9.66 16.75 -2.28
CA GLU A 73 -9.92 17.14 -3.67
C GLU A 73 -11.37 16.90 -4.12
N ARG A 74 -12.12 16.05 -3.39
CA ARG A 74 -13.53 15.72 -3.68
C ARG A 74 -14.54 16.67 -3.00
N TRP A 75 -14.09 17.67 -2.27
CA TRP A 75 -14.89 18.67 -1.57
C TRP A 75 -14.60 20.07 -2.11
#